data_AF-A0A345GX48-F1
#
_entry.id   AF-A0A345GX48-F1
#
_cell.length_a   1.000
_cell.length_b   1.000
_cell.length_c   1.000
_cell.angle_alpha   90.00
_cell.angle_beta   90.00
_cell.angle_gamma   90.00
#
_symmetry.space_group_name_H-M   'P 1'
#
loop_
_entity.id
_entity.type
_entity.pdbx_description
1 polymer ?
#
loop_
_entity_poly.entity_id
_entity_poly.type
_entity_poly.pdbx_seq_one_letter_code
_entity_poly.pdbx_strand_id
1 'polypeptide(L)' 'MKRSKELLDRRKKFIHNYVEDNSAKQMKVIINELVDKLFISEKTIYNILKQ' A
#
# COMPACT_ATOMS: atom_id res chain seq x y z
N MET A 1 -9.40 15.86 -14.69
CA MET A 1 -8.33 14.83 -14.58
C MET A 1 -7.17 15.17 -13.63
N LYS A 2 -7.27 16.13 -12.68
CA LYS A 2 -6.24 16.32 -11.62
C LYS A 2 -6.46 15.46 -10.37
N ARG A 3 -7.72 15.17 -10.04
CA ARG A 3 -8.16 14.50 -8.80
C ARG A 3 -7.72 13.04 -8.67
N SER A 4 -7.58 12.31 -9.79
CA SER A 4 -7.13 10.91 -9.77
C SER A 4 -5.67 10.75 -9.38
N LYS A 5 -4.81 11.74 -9.69
CA LYS A 5 -3.38 11.66 -9.39
C LYS A 5 -3.13 11.83 -7.89
N GLU A 6 -3.78 12.82 -7.26
CA GLU A 6 -3.72 12.99 -5.80
C GLU A 6 -4.26 11.78 -5.02
N LEU A 7 -5.33 11.15 -5.50
CA LEU A 7 -5.88 9.94 -4.88
C LEU A 7 -4.89 8.77 -4.92
N LEU A 8 -4.20 8.61 -6.05
CA LEU A 8 -3.15 7.59 -6.20
C LEU A 8 -1.96 7.90 -5.31
N ASP A 9 -1.49 9.16 -5.26
CA ASP A 9 -0.37 9.56 -4.41
C ASP A 9 -0.68 9.39 -2.92
N ARG A 10 -1.91 9.72 -2.48
CA ARG A 10 -2.36 9.46 -1.11
C ARG A 10 -2.37 7.97 -0.80
N ARG A 11 -2.84 7.14 -1.73
CA ARG A 11 -2.85 5.68 -1.55
C ARG A 11 -1.44 5.11 -1.45
N LYS A 12 -0.50 5.59 -2.28
CA LYS A 12 0.92 5.21 -2.18
C LYS A 12 1.49 5.58 -0.81
N LYS A 13 1.33 6.83 -0.38
CA LYS A 13 1.79 7.29 0.94
C LYS A 13 1.20 6.45 2.08
N PHE A 14 -0.10 6.15 2.01
CA PHE A 14 -0.74 5.29 3.00
C PHE A 14 -0.08 3.91 3.08
N ILE A 15 0.18 3.27 1.94
CA ILE A 15 0.83 1.94 1.90
C ILE A 15 2.24 2.00 2.52
N HIS A 16 3.06 2.98 2.15
CA HIS A 16 4.42 3.11 2.70
C HIS A 16 4.40 3.34 4.22
N ASN A 17 3.59 4.29 4.69
CA ASN A 17 3.46 4.58 6.12
C ASN A 17 2.98 3.35 6.90
N TYR A 18 1.99 2.62 6.36
CA TYR A 18 1.48 1.43 7.02
C TYR A 18 2.55 0.33 7.14
N VAL A 19 3.39 0.17 6.12
CA VAL A 19 4.51 -0.78 6.15
C VAL A 19 5.57 -0.36 7.16
N GLU A 20 5.91 0.93 7.23
CA GLU A 20 6.87 1.45 8.21
C GLU A 20 6.36 1.32 9.65
N ASP A 21 5.11 1.72 9.90
CA ASP A 21 4.45 1.63 11.21
C ASP A 21 4.31 0.18 11.69
N ASN A 22 4.21 -0.77 10.77
CA ASN A 22 4.09 -2.20 11.05
C ASN A 22 5.38 -2.98 10.77
N SER A 23 6.53 -2.31 10.65
CA SER A 23 7.82 -2.93 10.31
C SER A 23 8.25 -4.07 11.23
N ALA A 24 7.70 -4.15 12.45
CA ALA A 24 7.88 -5.26 13.38
C ALA A 24 7.16 -6.56 12.96
N LYS A 25 6.13 -6.48 12.10
CA LYS A 25 5.40 -7.63 11.55
C LYS A 25 6.11 -8.18 10.32
N GLN A 26 5.84 -9.45 10.00
CA GLN A 26 6.30 -10.02 8.73
C GLN A 26 5.64 -9.32 7.55
N MET A 27 6.42 -9.02 6.51
CA MET A 27 5.95 -8.35 5.29
C MET A 27 4.71 -9.03 4.69
N LYS A 28 4.65 -10.37 4.67
CA LYS A 28 3.50 -11.12 4.15
C LYS A 28 2.20 -10.80 4.90
N VAL A 29 2.26 -10.62 6.23
CA VAL A 29 1.09 -10.26 7.04
C VAL A 29 0.64 -8.83 6.72
N ILE A 30 1.59 -7.90 6.61
CA ILE A 30 1.32 -6.50 6.27
C ILE A 30 0.68 -6.39 4.88
N ILE A 31 1.19 -7.13 3.90
CA ILE A 31 0.66 -7.19 2.54
C ILE A 31 -0.78 -7.70 2.55
N ASN A 32 -1.08 -8.79 3.25
CA ASN A 32 -2.44 -9.33 3.37
C ASN A 32 -3.41 -8.31 4.00
N GLU A 33 -3.00 -7.67 5.11
CA GLU A 33 -3.81 -6.63 5.76
C GLU A 33 -4.10 -5.46 4.80
N LEU A 34 -3.13 -5.07 3.97
CA LEU A 34 -3.31 -4.01 2.98
C LEU A 34 -4.19 -4.43 1.80
N VAL A 35 -4.10 -5.68 1.35
CA VAL A 35 -4.99 -6.25 0.33
C VAL A 35 -6.44 -6.17 0.79
N ASP A 36 -6.70 -6.60 2.03
CA ASP A 36 -8.04 -6.57 2.63
C ASP A 36 -8.55 -5.14 2.84
N LYS A 37 -7.68 -4.22 3.30
CA LYS A 37 -8.07 -2.81 3.55
C LYS A 37 -8.31 -2.01 2.27
N LEU A 38 -7.51 -2.24 1.23
CA LEU A 38 -7.51 -1.43 0.01
C LEU A 38 -8.25 -2.09 -1.15
N PHE A 39 -8.65 -3.36 -1.00
CA PHE A 39 -9.31 -4.17 -2.03
C PHE A 39 -8.52 -4.20 -3.35
N ILE A 40 -7.19 -4.32 -3.25
CA ILE A 40 -6.28 -4.40 -4.40
C ILE A 40 -5.42 -5.66 -4.30
N SER A 41 -4.90 -6.13 -5.43
CA SER A 41 -4.06 -7.33 -5.45
C SER A 41 -2.71 -7.12 -4.75
N GLU A 42 -2.16 -8.19 -4.16
CA GLU A 42 -0.79 -8.18 -3.61
C GLU A 42 0.23 -7.65 -4.62
N LYS A 43 0.11 -8.07 -5.89
CA LYS A 43 0.97 -7.61 -6.99
C LYS A 43 0.94 -6.09 -7.15
N THR A 44 -0.23 -5.47 -6.99
CA THR A 44 -0.36 -4.01 -7.01
C THR A 44 0.40 -3.37 -5.85
N ILE A 45 0.33 -3.96 -4.66
CA ILE A 45 1.04 -3.46 -3.47
C ILE A 45 2.55 -3.58 -3.65
N TYR A 46 3.03 -4.74 -4.08
CA TYR A 46 4.46 -4.93 -4.39
C TYR A 46 4.95 -3.97 -5.46
N ASN A 47 4.15 -3.72 -6.50
CA ASN A 47 4.50 -2.72 -7.52
C ASN A 47 4.57 -1.30 -6.95
N ILE A 48 3.70 -0.95 -5.99
CA ILE A 48 3.73 0.36 -5.32
C ILE A 48 4.97 0.47 -4.43
N LEU A 49 5.31 -0.57 -3.69
CA LEU A 49 6.47 -0.60 -2.79
C LEU A 49 7.82 -0.64 -3.54
N LYS A 50 7.83 -1.15 -4.78
CA LYS A 50 9.02 -1.23 -5.63
C LYS A 50 9.28 0.05 -6.43
N GLN A 51 8.25 0.88 -6.64
CA GLN A 51 8.37 2.18 -7.32
C GLN A 51 8.95 3.24 -6.40
#